data_AF-A0A4R3AEZ3-F1
#
_entry.id   AF-A0A4R3AEZ3-F1
#
_cell.length_a   1.000
_cell.length_b   1.000
_cell.length_c   1.000
_cell.angle_alpha   90.00
_cell.angle_beta   90.00
_cell.angle_gamma   90.00
#
_symmetry.space_group_name_H-M   'P 1'
#
loop_
_entity.id
_entity.type
_entity.pdbx_description
1 polymer ?
#
loop_
_entity_poly.entity_id
_entity_poly.type
_entity_poly.pdbx_seq_one_letter_code
_entity_poly.pdbx_strand_id
1 'polypeptide(L)'
;MKEKQQAKLVYYASIITFVYFTWVIISFTSYSGFPQWLSVTSGVLGNLMMIPAVLAVVVLLGIALFQIFIRRSYHYRWIMSGLFNLMSVGIMIFGDYVITL
;
A
#
# COMPACT_ATOMS: atom_id res chain seq x y z
N MET A 1 6.54 7.49 25.20
CA MET A 1 5.29 6.78 24.84
C MET A 1 4.71 7.21 23.49
N LYS A 2 4.64 8.51 23.19
CA LYS A 2 4.07 9.04 21.93
C LYS A 2 4.73 8.49 20.66
N GLU A 3 6.06 8.42 20.60
CA GLU A 3 6.78 7.89 19.42
C GLU A 3 6.47 6.41 19.15
N LYS A 4 6.31 5.59 20.20
CA LYS A 4 5.91 4.18 20.06
C LYS A 4 4.49 4.04 19.52
N GLN A 5 3.58 4.96 19.83
CA GLN A 5 2.21 4.98 19.32
C GLN A 5 2.18 5.45 17.85
N GLN A 6 2.94 6.49 17.51
CA GLN A 6 3.07 6.97 16.12
C GLN A 6 3.67 5.88 15.21
N ALA A 7 4.71 5.19 15.65
CA ALA A 7 5.30 4.08 14.90
C ALA A 7 4.32 2.90 14.69
N LYS A 8 3.40 2.65 15.63
CA LYS A 8 2.33 1.65 15.44
C LYS A 8 1.35 2.09 14.36
N LEU A 9 0.89 3.34 14.43
CA LEU A 9 -0.09 3.86 13.49
C LEU A 9 0.44 3.85 12.05
N VAL A 10 1.67 4.32 11.85
CA VAL A 10 2.33 4.29 10.53
C VAL A 10 2.52 2.86 10.04
N TYR A 11 2.90 1.94 10.92
CA TYR A 11 3.03 0.52 10.57
C TYR A 11 1.70 -0.10 10.11
N TYR A 12 0.60 0.10 10.86
CA TYR A 12 -0.70 -0.43 10.46
C TYR A 12 -1.24 0.22 9.17
N ALA A 13 -1.05 1.52 9.00
CA ALA A 13 -1.41 2.20 7.75
C ALA A 13 -0.61 1.66 6.55
N SER A 14 0.66 1.30 6.75
CA SER A 14 1.50 0.68 5.71
C SER A 14 1.05 -0.74 5.37
N ILE A 15 0.55 -1.51 6.34
CA ILE A 15 -0.06 -2.82 6.09
C ILE A 15 -1.36 -2.67 5.29
N ILE A 16 -2.23 -1.74 5.68
CA ILE A 16 -3.53 -1.53 5.01
C ILE A 16 -3.32 -1.14 3.56
N THR A 17 -2.40 -0.21 3.29
CA THR A 17 -2.06 0.19 1.92
C THR A 17 -1.49 -0.97 1.12
N PHE A 18 -0.57 -1.76 1.69
CA PHE A 18 -0.03 -2.94 1.03
C PHE A 18 -1.10 -3.99 0.70
N VAL A 19 -2.00 -4.29 1.64
CA VAL A 19 -3.12 -5.23 1.42
C VAL A 19 -4.05 -4.71 0.33
N TYR A 20 -4.36 -3.41 0.34
CA TYR A 20 -5.17 -2.79 -0.71
C TYR A 20 -4.54 -2.96 -2.10
N PHE A 21 -3.28 -2.59 -2.29
CA PHE A 21 -2.62 -2.73 -3.59
C PHE A 21 -2.48 -4.19 -4.04
N THR A 22 -2.24 -5.11 -3.10
CA THR A 22 -2.24 -6.55 -3.39
C THR A 22 -3.61 -7.03 -3.87
N TRP A 23 -4.67 -6.61 -3.18
CA TRP A 23 -6.05 -6.94 -3.57
C TRP A 23 -6.40 -6.37 -4.95
N VAL A 24 -5.99 -5.14 -5.26
CA VAL A 24 -6.20 -4.51 -6.56
C VAL A 24 -5.59 -5.37 -7.68
N ILE A 25 -4.33 -5.81 -7.57
CA ILE A 25 -3.72 -6.69 -8.58
C ILE A 25 -4.50 -8.00 -8.73
N ILE A 26 -4.83 -8.68 -7.62
CA ILE A 26 -5.54 -9.97 -7.66
C ILE A 26 -6.90 -9.82 -8.36
N SER A 27 -7.58 -8.69 -8.10
CA SER A 27 -8.86 -8.34 -8.73
C SER A 27 -8.73 -8.17 -10.24
N PHE A 28 -7.60 -7.64 -10.71
CA PHE A 28 -7.34 -7.43 -12.13
C PHE A 28 -6.85 -8.69 -12.87
N THR A 29 -6.16 -9.61 -12.19
CA THR A 29 -5.64 -10.84 -12.82
C THR A 29 -6.64 -12.01 -12.80
N SER A 30 -7.68 -11.96 -11.96
CA SER A 30 -8.56 -13.11 -11.68
C SER A 30 -9.97 -12.87 -12.22
N TYR A 31 -10.17 -12.93 -13.53
CA TYR A 31 -11.49 -12.70 -14.15
C TYR A 31 -12.29 -13.95 -14.52
N SER A 32 -11.71 -15.15 -14.50
CA SER A 32 -12.36 -16.33 -15.09
C SER A 32 -13.36 -17.08 -14.18
N GLY A 33 -13.66 -16.59 -12.97
CA GLY A 33 -14.53 -17.33 -12.03
C GLY A 33 -15.30 -16.49 -11.01
N PHE A 34 -15.24 -15.16 -11.06
CA PHE A 34 -15.93 -14.30 -10.11
C PHE A 34 -17.32 -13.89 -10.61
N PRO A 35 -18.33 -13.79 -9.71
CA PRO A 35 -19.62 -13.21 -10.05
C PRO A 35 -19.47 -11.79 -10.58
N GLN A 36 -20.23 -11.44 -11.63
CA GLN A 36 -20.12 -10.15 -12.32
C GLN A 36 -20.31 -8.95 -11.39
N TRP A 37 -21.21 -9.04 -10.40
CA TRP A 37 -21.42 -7.99 -9.40
C TRP A 37 -20.17 -7.76 -8.53
N LEU A 38 -19.42 -8.81 -8.20
CA LEU A 38 -18.19 -8.73 -7.41
C LEU A 38 -17.08 -8.04 -8.21
N SER A 39 -16.98 -8.36 -9.50
CA SER A 39 -16.05 -7.73 -10.44
C SER A 39 -16.32 -6.24 -10.67
N VAL A 40 -17.59 -5.84 -10.80
CA VAL A 40 -17.95 -4.42 -10.96
C VAL A 40 -17.66 -3.65 -9.67
N THR A 41 -18.04 -4.20 -8.51
CA THR A 41 -17.80 -3.54 -7.22
C THR A 41 -16.30 -3.39 -6.94
N SER A 42 -15.49 -4.40 -7.26
CA SER A 42 -14.04 -4.33 -7.08
C SER A 42 -13.39 -3.29 -7.99
N GLY A 43 -13.81 -3.18 -9.25
CA GLY A 43 -13.33 -2.16 -10.18
C GLY A 43 -13.65 -0.72 -9.73
N VAL A 44 -14.89 -0.49 -9.25
CA VAL A 44 -15.31 0.84 -8.74
C VAL A 44 -14.52 1.21 -7.49
N LEU A 45 -14.40 0.30 -6.52
CA LEU A 45 -13.65 0.54 -5.28
C LEU A 45 -12.14 0.70 -5.54
N GLY A 46 -11.60 -0.06 -6.49
CA GLY A 46 -10.23 0.08 -6.98
C GLY A 46 -9.97 1.51 -7.45
N ASN A 47 -10.78 2.03 -8.36
CA ASN A 47 -10.58 3.38 -8.91
C ASN A 47 -10.81 4.50 -7.89
N LEU A 48 -11.81 4.37 -7.02
CA LEU A 48 -12.12 5.39 -6.00
C LEU A 48 -11.02 5.53 -4.94
N MET A 49 -10.44 4.40 -4.51
CA MET A 49 -9.44 4.39 -3.45
C MET A 49 -8.00 4.55 -3.96
N MET A 50 -7.78 4.57 -5.28
CA MET A 50 -6.45 4.63 -5.87
C MET A 50 -5.72 5.92 -5.49
N ILE A 51 -6.32 7.08 -5.71
CA ILE A 51 -5.68 8.38 -5.40
C ILE A 51 -5.38 8.52 -3.89
N PRO A 52 -6.33 8.27 -2.98
CA PRO A 52 -6.05 8.28 -1.54
C PRO A 52 -4.95 7.29 -1.12
N ALA A 53 -4.94 6.09 -1.69
CA ALA A 53 -3.96 5.06 -1.36
C ALA A 53 -2.54 5.44 -1.82
N VAL A 54 -2.39 6.00 -3.02
CA VAL A 54 -1.09 6.50 -3.53
C VAL A 54 -0.55 7.61 -2.64
N LEU A 55 -1.39 8.59 -2.27
CA LEU A 55 -1.00 9.66 -1.36
C LEU A 55 -0.58 9.11 0.01
N ALA A 56 -1.32 8.13 0.54
CA ALA A 56 -0.98 7.48 1.80
C ALA A 56 0.39 6.80 1.72
N VAL A 57 0.68 6.05 0.65
CA VAL A 57 1.98 5.39 0.46
C VAL A 57 3.13 6.40 0.41
N VAL A 58 2.98 7.49 -0.35
CA VAL A 58 4.01 8.54 -0.44
C VAL A 58 4.29 9.16 0.93
N VAL A 59 3.24 9.50 1.68
CA VAL A 59 3.38 10.10 3.02
C VAL A 59 4.01 9.11 4.00
N LEU A 60 3.54 7.87 4.05
CA LEU A 60 4.04 6.84 4.97
C LEU A 60 5.49 6.47 4.66
N LEU A 61 5.85 6.38 3.37
CA LEU A 61 7.23 6.16 2.94
C LEU A 61 8.12 7.33 3.35
N GLY A 62 7.68 8.58 3.12
CA GLY A 62 8.40 9.78 3.54
C GLY A 62 8.65 9.82 5.05
N ILE A 63 7.64 9.48 5.86
CA ILE A 63 7.78 9.38 7.31
C ILE A 63 8.75 8.27 7.71
N ALA A 64 8.66 7.09 7.10
CA ALA A 64 9.55 5.97 7.40
C ALA A 64 11.02 6.31 7.07
N LEU A 65 11.27 6.88 5.89
CA LEU A 65 12.61 7.31 5.47
C LEU A 65 13.16 8.42 6.36
N PHE A 66 12.35 9.42 6.71
CA PHE A 66 12.74 10.48 7.64
C PHE A 66 13.18 9.91 9.00
N GLN A 67 12.43 8.95 9.54
CA GLN A 67 12.75 8.33 10.82
C GLN A 67 14.02 7.48 10.77
N ILE A 68 14.25 6.75 9.68
CA ILE A 68 15.43 5.90 9.50
C ILE A 68 16.68 6.74 9.26
N PHE A 69 16.65 7.68 8.31
CA PHE A 69 17.85 8.38 7.86
C PHE A 69 18.20 9.62 8.69
N ILE A 70 17.22 10.43 9.06
CA ILE A 70 17.45 11.70 9.77
C ILE A 70 17.46 11.47 11.28
N ARG A 71 16.43 10.79 11.80
CA ARG A 71 16.34 10.52 13.25
C ARG A 71 17.12 9.28 13.71
N ARG A 72 17.66 8.48 12.77
CA ARG A 72 18.42 7.24 13.08
C ARG A 72 17.65 6.30 14.01
N SER A 73 16.32 6.26 13.89
CA SER A 73 15.44 5.41 14.69
C SER A 73 15.24 4.06 14.01
N TYR A 74 16.11 3.10 14.31
CA TYR A 74 16.11 1.76 13.68
C TYR A 74 15.12 0.78 14.30
N HIS A 75 13.95 1.26 14.74
CA HIS A 75 12.91 0.34 15.20
C HIS A 75 12.39 -0.51 14.04
N TYR A 76 12.21 -1.82 14.30
CA TYR A 76 11.75 -2.79 13.29
C TYR A 76 10.49 -2.31 12.54
N ARG A 77 9.60 -1.57 13.21
CA ARG A 77 8.37 -1.02 12.63
C ARG A 77 8.61 0.01 11.53
N TRP A 78 9.63 0.85 11.66
CA TRP A 78 9.96 1.85 10.62
C TRP A 78 10.54 1.16 9.40
N ILE A 79 11.42 0.19 9.60
CA ILE A 79 12.03 -0.60 8.53
C ILE A 79 10.94 -1.38 7.78
N MET A 80 10.08 -2.11 8.50
CA MET A 80 8.98 -2.85 7.89
C MET A 80 7.95 -1.94 7.21
N SER A 81 7.63 -0.79 7.80
CA SER A 81 6.76 0.21 7.16
C SER A 81 7.36 0.72 5.86
N GLY A 82 8.66 1.04 5.83
CA GLY A 82 9.37 1.40 4.61
C GLY A 82 9.32 0.31 3.55
N LEU A 83 9.59 -0.95 3.94
CA LEU A 83 9.50 -2.11 3.04
C LEU A 83 8.10 -2.31 2.47
N PHE A 84 7.05 -2.26 3.30
CA PHE A 84 5.66 -2.40 2.81
C PHE A 84 5.28 -1.29 1.83
N ASN A 85 5.66 -0.03 2.11
CA ASN A 85 5.36 1.06 1.19
C ASN A 85 6.17 0.94 -0.11
N LEU A 86 7.44 0.52 -0.05
CA LEU A 86 8.25 0.25 -1.26
C LEU A 86 7.64 -0.88 -2.10
N MET A 87 7.18 -1.95 -1.45
CA MET A 87 6.48 -3.03 -2.15
C MET A 87 5.17 -2.55 -2.76
N SER A 88 4.39 -1.71 -2.07
CA SER A 88 3.17 -1.09 -2.62
C SER A 88 3.47 -0.26 -3.87
N VAL A 89 4.55 0.52 -3.88
CA VAL A 89 5.00 1.26 -5.08
C VAL A 89 5.39 0.29 -6.20
N GLY A 90 6.11 -0.78 -5.89
CA GLY A 90 6.44 -1.82 -6.87
C GLY A 90 5.19 -2.44 -7.48
N ILE A 91 4.23 -2.84 -6.64
CA ILE A 91 2.93 -3.40 -7.05
C ILE A 91 2.18 -2.40 -7.93
N MET A 92 2.17 -1.11 -7.61
CA MET A 92 1.54 -0.09 -8.45
C MET A 92 2.18 -0.02 -9.84
N ILE A 93 3.51 0.06 -9.92
CA ILE A 93 4.24 0.16 -11.20
C ILE A 93 4.02 -1.11 -12.03
N PHE A 94 4.25 -2.29 -11.45
CA PHE A 94 4.09 -3.56 -12.16
C PHE A 94 2.63 -3.93 -12.45
N GLY A 95 1.69 -3.47 -11.62
CA GLY A 95 0.25 -3.66 -11.82
C GLY A 95 -0.25 -2.97 -13.08
N ASP A 96 0.15 -1.71 -13.32
CA ASP A 96 -0.20 -1.01 -14.56
C ASP A 96 0.35 -1.72 -15.80
N TYR A 97 1.59 -2.25 -15.73
CA TYR A 97 2.17 -3.06 -16.82
C TYR A 97 1.39 -4.34 -17.11
N VAL A 98 0.82 -4.99 -16.09
CA VAL A 98 0.01 -6.21 -16.25
C VAL A 98 -1.38 -5.89 -16.82
N ILE A 99 -1.94 -4.72 -16.52
CA ILE A 99 -3.27 -4.31 -17.00
C ILE A 99 -3.24 -3.81 -18.46
N THR A 100 -2.11 -3.30 -18.94
CA THR A 100 -1.96 -2.74 -20.30
C THR A 100 -1.57 -3.76 -21.38
N LEU A 101 -1.33 -5.02 -21.03
CA LEU A 101 -0.87 -6.10 -21.92
C LEU A 101 -2.00 -7.08 -22.26
#